data_AF-A0A838TKW7-F1
#
_entry.id   AF-A0A838TKW7-F1
#
_cell.length_a   1.000
_cell.length_b   1.000
_cell.length_c   1.000
_cell.angle_alpha   90.00
_cell.angle_beta   90.00
_cell.angle_gamma   90.00
#
_symmetry.space_group_name_H-M   'P 1'
#
loop_
_entity.id
_entity.type
_entity.pdbx_description
1 polymer ?
#
loop_
_entity_poly.entity_id
_entity_poly.type
_entity_poly.pdbx_seq_one_letter_code
_entity_poly.pdbx_strand_id
1 'polypeptide(L)' 'MKTKRQPVKASRPRKKIGRASAAAVVSTILVPVDFSIQSSKALHYACTLAMAFGARLQLLT' A
#
# COMPACT_ATOMS: atom_id res chain seq x y z
N MET A 1 27.30 24.57 9.97
CA MET A 1 27.55 23.38 9.13
C MET A 1 26.46 23.29 8.07
N LYS A 2 26.81 23.34 6.77
CA LYS A 2 25.84 23.39 5.65
C LYS A 2 25.52 21.97 5.17
N THR A 3 24.30 21.49 5.39
CA THR A 3 23.88 20.16 4.92
C THR A 3 23.48 20.24 3.44
N LYS A 4 24.31 19.66 2.55
CA LYS A 4 23.99 19.50 1.12
C LYS A 4 22.78 18.56 0.99
N ARG A 5 21.62 19.09 0.59
CA ARG A 5 20.46 18.28 0.18
C ARG A 5 20.76 17.66 -1.18
N GLN A 6 20.77 16.34 -1.28
CA GLN A 6 20.90 15.63 -2.56
C GLN A 6 19.57 15.66 -3.33
N PRO A 7 19.59 15.75 -4.67
CA PRO A 7 18.36 15.73 -5.46
C PRO A 7 17.76 14.32 -5.46
N VAL A 8 16.53 14.18 -4.97
CA VAL A 8 15.76 12.96 -5.15
C VAL A 8 15.40 12.83 -6.63
N LYS A 9 15.75 11.70 -7.26
CA LYS A 9 15.39 11.43 -8.67
C LYS A 9 13.86 11.47 -8.80
N ALA A 10 13.37 12.36 -9.67
CA ALA A 10 11.95 12.52 -9.93
C ALA A 10 11.32 11.17 -10.34
N SER A 11 10.21 10.82 -9.68
CA SER A 11 9.43 9.61 -9.98
C SER A 11 8.95 9.64 -11.43
N ARG A 12 9.21 8.57 -12.20
CA ARG A 12 8.78 8.43 -13.60
C ARG A 12 7.27 8.69 -13.74
N PRO A 13 6.82 9.38 -14.80
CA PRO A 13 5.40 9.65 -15.02
C PRO A 13 4.63 8.33 -15.22
N ARG A 14 3.62 8.11 -14.38
CA ARG A 14 2.76 6.92 -14.44
C ARG A 14 1.81 7.05 -15.63
N LYS A 15 2.07 6.31 -16.71
CA LYS A 15 1.19 6.23 -17.89
C LYS A 15 -0.20 5.72 -17.44
N LYS A 16 -1.22 6.59 -17.44
CA LYS A 16 -2.61 6.21 -17.15
C LYS A 16 -3.17 5.45 -18.34
N ILE A 17 -3.22 4.13 -18.25
CA ILE A 17 -3.92 3.28 -19.21
C ILE A 17 -5.41 3.36 -18.87
N GLY A 18 -6.17 4.13 -19.62
CA GLY A 18 -7.61 4.28 -19.43
C GLY A 18 -8.34 2.99 -19.79
N ARG A 19 -8.66 2.16 -18.80
CA ARG A 19 -9.68 1.12 -18.90
C ARG A 19 -10.93 1.62 -18.18
N ALA A 20 -12.08 1.50 -18.83
CA ALA A 20 -13.37 1.77 -18.20
C ALA A 20 -13.45 0.91 -16.92
N SER A 21 -13.52 1.56 -15.77
CA SER A 21 -13.44 0.88 -14.48
C SER A 21 -14.79 0.28 -14.16
N ALA A 22 -14.97 -1.02 -14.45
CA ALA A 22 -15.82 -1.82 -13.57
C ALA A 22 -15.36 -1.56 -12.12
N ALA A 23 -16.30 -1.54 -11.16
CA ALA A 23 -15.94 -1.37 -9.76
C ALA A 23 -14.84 -2.37 -9.41
N ALA A 24 -13.66 -1.89 -9.02
CA ALA A 24 -12.51 -2.74 -8.79
C ALA A 24 -12.80 -3.64 -7.59
N VAL A 25 -12.90 -4.94 -7.82
CA VAL A 25 -13.07 -5.92 -6.74
C VAL A 25 -11.73 -6.04 -6.00
N VAL A 26 -11.72 -5.67 -4.73
CA VAL A 26 -10.57 -5.88 -3.84
C VAL A 26 -10.61 -7.32 -3.36
N SER A 27 -9.85 -8.20 -3.99
CA SER A 27 -9.81 -9.64 -3.66
C SER A 27 -8.61 -10.04 -2.79
N THR A 28 -7.57 -9.21 -2.73
CA THR A 28 -6.38 -9.45 -1.91
C THR A 28 -5.80 -8.13 -1.41
N ILE A 29 -5.44 -8.10 -0.13
CA ILE A 29 -4.81 -6.97 0.54
C ILE A 29 -3.41 -7.41 0.97
N LEU A 30 -2.38 -6.74 0.43
CA LEU A 30 -0.99 -6.94 0.83
C LEU A 30 -0.65 -6.00 1.99
N VAL A 31 -0.13 -6.55 3.08
CA VAL A 31 0.25 -5.79 4.28
C VAL A 31 1.74 -5.98 4.57
N PRO A 32 2.58 -4.94 4.43
CA PRO A 32 3.97 -5.00 4.86
C PRO A 32 4.06 -4.98 6.39
N VAL A 33 4.87 -5.88 6.95
CA VAL A 33 5.11 -6.01 8.39
C VAL A 33 6.59 -5.87 8.66
N ASP A 34 6.96 -4.78 9.33
CA ASP A 34 8.33 -4.49 9.79
C ASP A 34 8.48 -4.63 11.31
N PHE A 35 7.51 -5.26 11.97
CA PHE A 35 7.40 -5.46 13.42
C PHE A 35 7.37 -4.17 14.27
N SER A 36 7.18 -3.00 13.65
CA SER A 36 6.93 -1.75 14.36
C SER A 36 5.50 -1.67 14.90
N ILE A 37 5.27 -0.76 15.84
CA ILE A 37 3.92 -0.43 16.32
C ILE A 37 3.04 0.07 15.16
N GLN A 38 3.63 0.75 14.18
CA GLN A 38 2.94 1.29 13.02
C GLN A 38 2.44 0.16 12.10
N SER A 39 3.25 -0.84 11.81
CA SER A 39 2.80 -1.99 11.01
C SER A 39 1.78 -2.84 11.75
N SER A 40 1.87 -2.97 13.07
CA SER A 40 0.80 -3.60 13.88
C SER A 40 -0.54 -2.87 13.77
N LYS A 41 -0.54 -1.53 13.84
CA LYS A 41 -1.75 -0.73 13.61
C LYS A 41 -2.28 -0.91 12.18
N ALA A 42 -1.41 -0.90 11.18
CA ALA A 42 -1.79 -1.11 9.79
C ALA A 42 -2.43 -2.49 9.57
N LEU A 43 -1.92 -3.53 10.24
CA LEU A 43 -2.49 -4.88 10.21
C LEU A 43 -3.93 -4.93 10.76
N HIS A 44 -4.23 -4.22 11.85
CA HIS A 44 -5.60 -4.14 12.38
C HIS A 44 -6.57 -3.54 11.36
N TYR A 45 -6.19 -2.44 10.70
CA TYR A 45 -7.01 -1.86 9.64
C TYR A 45 -7.17 -2.80 8.45
N ALA A 46 -6.10 -3.48 8.04
CA ALA A 46 -6.15 -4.42 6.94
C ALA A 46 -7.09 -5.60 7.21
N CYS A 47 -7.16 -6.10 8.45
CA CYS A 47 -8.15 -7.12 8.85
C CYS A 47 -9.58 -6.62 8.68
N THR A 48 -9.89 -5.42 9.16
CA THR A 48 -11.23 -4.83 9.00
C THR A 48 -11.62 -4.67 7.53
N LEU A 49 -10.66 -4.24 6.69
CA LEU A 49 -10.89 -4.12 5.24
C LEU A 49 -11.06 -5.49 4.59
N ALA A 50 -10.25 -6.48 4.96
CA ALA A 50 -10.36 -7.84 4.44
C ALA A 50 -11.74 -8.44 4.72
N MET A 51 -12.27 -8.25 5.92
CA MET A 51 -13.63 -8.64 6.28
C MET A 51 -14.68 -7.91 5.45
N ALA A 52 -14.59 -6.58 5.33
CA ALA A 52 -15.57 -5.77 4.62
C ALA A 52 -15.64 -6.09 3.12
N PHE A 53 -14.52 -6.48 2.52
CA PHE A 53 -14.44 -6.81 1.09
C PHE A 53 -14.48 -8.31 0.79
N GLY A 54 -14.50 -9.19 1.81
CA GLY A 54 -14.30 -10.63 1.61
C GLY A 54 -12.94 -10.94 0.97
N ALA A 55 -11.92 -10.12 1.25
CA ALA A 55 -10.60 -10.21 0.64
C ALA A 55 -9.65 -11.09 1.45
N ARG A 56 -8.71 -11.74 0.77
CA ARG A 56 -7.58 -12.42 1.42
C ARG A 56 -6.56 -11.40 1.92
N LEU A 57 -6.01 -11.61 3.10
CA LEU A 57 -4.93 -10.81 3.65
C LEU A 57 -3.60 -11.54 3.47
N GLN A 58 -2.63 -10.88 2.82
CA GLN A 58 -1.29 -11.43 2.59
C GLN A 58 -0.26 -10.57 3.34
N LEU A 59 0.50 -11.19 4.23
CA LEU A 59 1.59 -10.52 4.94
C LEU A 59 2.87 -10.57 4.11
N LEU A 60 3.57 -9.44 4.06
CA LEU A 60 4.93 -9.34 3.52
C LEU A 60 5.86 -8.97 4.68
N THR A 61 6.64 -9.94 5.12
CA THR A 61 7.64 -9.80 6.19
C THR A 61 9.02 -9.57 5.61
#